data_AF-A0A850M8H6-F1
#
_entry.id   AF-A0A850M8H6-F1
#
_cell.length_a   1.000
_cell.length_b   1.000
_cell.length_c   1.000
_cell.angle_alpha   90.00
_cell.angle_beta   90.00
_cell.angle_gamma   90.00
#
_symmetry.space_group_name_H-M   'P 1'
#
loop_
_entity.id
_entity.type
_entity.pdbx_description
1 polymer ?
#
loop_
_entity_poly.entity_id
_entity_poly.type
_entity_poly.pdbx_seq_one_letter_code
_entity_poly.pdbx_strand_id
1 'polypeptide(L)'
;MDHPINVMAAERRSKILSFYMIIFGVIIGFLTTEALIEEYVLHYNLTFFEHMIPSGILYGVLFVIILYFTQKTNMSYADLGFHGRYAGKALVIGFLATSGFIIAVVAFQKPLFFTSFVDILIIFCFSLLIGLTEEAAFRGYIQGSYMKITSQMKAIFLTGILFAFLHVPSYLISGNLFQLISLPSLVLVGLILGFIRVHTGNIWAVIIAHATWDFYIFIFIPSIDLGSIPEMIFALAASGAMWGTILLSMFVAKNWVDRPDQIPKELVHAYTLKINGLLDHIWNLQQTINAMQVSGMPLFPMITRYSSRIKMDEGFIKIYKEYLPQINESNYKIIQKLVPFKTKLVKIEHYLILGGPPPRIAELEMRKKALEAQIRELEIGLKGTNYL
;
A
#
# COMPACT_ATOMS: atom_id res chain seq x y z
N MET A 1 -4.46 41.22 -5.33
CA MET A 1 -4.16 40.62 -4.01
C MET A 1 -4.51 39.16 -4.11
N ASP A 2 -3.49 38.31 -4.25
CA ASP A 2 -3.72 36.87 -4.35
C ASP A 2 -4.20 36.31 -3.03
N HIS A 3 -5.24 35.47 -3.07
CA HIS A 3 -5.81 34.81 -1.91
C HIS A 3 -4.72 34.03 -1.15
N PRO A 4 -4.61 34.11 0.19
CA PRO A 4 -3.57 33.44 0.98
C PRO A 4 -3.48 31.92 0.76
N ILE A 5 -4.56 31.29 0.30
CA ILE A 5 -4.61 29.86 -0.10
C ILE A 5 -3.76 29.59 -1.35
N ASN A 6 -3.72 30.51 -2.32
CA ASN A 6 -2.92 30.36 -3.55
C ASN A 6 -1.42 30.55 -3.28
N VAL A 7 -1.06 31.44 -2.36
CA VAL A 7 0.33 31.68 -1.97
C VAL A 7 0.93 30.45 -1.27
N MET A 8 0.20 29.85 -0.32
CA MET A 8 0.64 28.61 0.34
C MET A 8 0.74 27.41 -0.62
N ALA A 9 -0.17 27.31 -1.60
CA ALA A 9 -0.12 26.26 -2.61
C ALA A 9 1.07 26.42 -3.57
N ALA A 10 1.39 27.66 -3.96
CA ALA A 10 2.55 27.97 -4.80
C ALA A 10 3.88 27.73 -4.08
N GLU A 11 3.98 28.12 -2.81
CA GLU A 11 5.18 27.91 -2.00
C GLU A 11 5.44 26.41 -1.73
N ARG A 12 4.39 25.64 -1.49
CA ARG A 12 4.46 24.18 -1.37
C ARG A 12 4.91 23.51 -2.67
N ARG A 13 4.40 23.96 -3.81
CA ARG A 13 4.81 23.47 -5.14
C ARG A 13 6.27 23.81 -5.44
N SER A 14 6.73 25.02 -5.10
CA SER A 14 8.12 25.46 -5.27
C SER A 14 9.09 24.61 -4.45
N LYS A 15 8.81 24.38 -3.16
CA LYS A 15 9.62 23.50 -2.29
C LYS A 15 9.70 22.06 -2.81
N ILE A 16 8.60 21.54 -3.34
CA ILE A 16 8.55 20.22 -3.97
C ILE A 16 9.39 20.17 -5.26
N LEU A 17 9.30 21.21 -6.11
CA LEU A 17 10.08 21.30 -7.35
C LEU A 17 11.58 21.42 -7.11
N SER A 18 11.99 22.32 -6.20
CA SER A 18 13.40 22.50 -5.82
C SER A 18 13.99 21.20 -5.26
N PHE A 19 13.18 20.44 -4.53
CA PHE A 19 13.61 19.15 -4.04
C PHE A 19 13.73 18.08 -5.14
N TYR A 20 12.80 18.03 -6.10
CA TYR A 20 12.94 17.13 -7.25
C TYR A 20 14.22 17.41 -8.02
N MET A 21 14.59 18.68 -8.20
CA MET A 21 15.85 19.05 -8.85
C MET A 21 17.08 18.59 -8.05
N ILE A 22 17.02 18.65 -6.71
CA ILE A 22 18.11 18.19 -5.84
C ILE A 22 18.22 16.67 -5.88
N ILE A 23 17.13 15.92 -5.69
CA ILE A 23 17.19 14.45 -5.77
C ILE A 23 17.57 14.00 -7.17
N PHE A 24 17.00 14.59 -8.21
CA PHE A 24 17.33 14.20 -9.58
C PHE A 24 18.80 14.53 -9.91
N GLY A 25 19.33 15.65 -9.42
CA GLY A 25 20.76 15.97 -9.54
C GLY A 25 21.66 15.01 -8.77
N VAL A 26 21.30 14.64 -7.53
CA VAL A 26 22.04 13.64 -6.73
C VAL A 26 22.03 12.28 -7.41
N ILE A 27 20.88 11.89 -7.95
CA ILE A 27 20.68 10.63 -8.67
C ILE A 27 21.46 10.61 -9.99
N ILE A 28 21.46 11.70 -10.76
CA ILE A 28 22.31 11.82 -11.96
C ILE A 28 23.79 11.77 -11.59
N GLY A 29 24.19 12.46 -10.53
CA GLY A 29 25.57 12.42 -10.03
C GLY A 29 25.98 11.00 -9.64
N PHE A 30 25.08 10.27 -8.97
CA PHE A 30 25.25 8.86 -8.63
C PHE A 30 25.46 7.99 -9.88
N LEU A 31 24.57 8.07 -10.87
CA LEU A 31 24.68 7.29 -12.11
C LEU A 31 25.94 7.63 -12.90
N THR A 32 26.30 8.92 -12.93
CA THR A 32 27.56 9.36 -13.56
C THR A 32 28.74 8.72 -12.85
N THR A 33 28.69 8.63 -11.52
CA THR A 33 29.75 8.01 -10.72
C THR A 33 29.80 6.49 -10.93
N GLU A 34 28.66 5.80 -10.96
CA GLU A 34 28.60 4.36 -11.30
C GLU A 34 29.18 4.09 -12.69
N ALA A 35 28.80 4.89 -13.69
CA ALA A 35 29.31 4.70 -15.04
C ALA A 35 30.83 4.97 -15.14
N LEU A 36 31.36 5.92 -14.36
CA LEU A 36 32.80 6.14 -14.24
C LEU A 36 33.50 4.99 -13.49
N ILE A 37 32.85 4.39 -12.49
CA ILE A 37 33.34 3.18 -11.81
C ILE A 37 33.39 2.02 -12.81
N GLU A 38 32.37 1.86 -13.64
CA GLU A 38 32.31 0.82 -14.69
C GLU A 38 33.44 1.01 -15.72
N GLU A 39 33.65 2.23 -16.21
CA GLU A 39 34.78 2.55 -17.10
C GLU A 39 36.14 2.27 -16.44
N TYR A 40 36.29 2.66 -15.17
CA TYR A 40 37.49 2.39 -14.38
C TYR A 40 37.73 0.89 -14.22
N VAL A 41 36.70 0.12 -13.88
CA VAL A 41 36.76 -1.34 -13.74
C VAL A 41 37.18 -2.00 -15.04
N LEU A 42 36.63 -1.55 -16.18
CA LEU A 42 37.03 -2.04 -17.51
C LEU A 42 38.48 -1.68 -17.83
N HIS A 43 38.91 -0.45 -17.50
CA HIS A 43 40.27 0.02 -17.78
C HIS A 43 41.33 -0.74 -16.97
N TYR A 44 41.04 -1.05 -15.70
CA TYR A 44 41.97 -1.74 -14.79
C TYR A 44 41.73 -3.25 -14.68
N ASN A 45 40.78 -3.79 -15.45
CA ASN A 45 40.40 -5.21 -15.46
C ASN A 45 40.11 -5.77 -14.05
N LEU A 46 39.37 -4.99 -13.25
CA LEU A 46 38.98 -5.38 -11.90
C LEU A 46 37.98 -6.54 -11.94
N THR A 47 38.03 -7.39 -10.92
CA THR A 47 37.08 -8.50 -10.74
C THR A 47 35.66 -7.99 -10.46
N PHE A 48 34.67 -8.87 -10.68
CA PHE A 48 33.27 -8.59 -10.37
C PHE A 48 33.06 -8.06 -8.93
N PHE A 49 33.71 -8.66 -7.94
CA PHE A 49 33.60 -8.24 -6.54
C PHE A 49 34.33 -6.92 -6.24
N GLU A 50 35.44 -6.64 -6.91
CA GLU A 50 36.16 -5.36 -6.79
C GLU A 50 35.35 -4.19 -7.35
N HIS A 51 34.44 -4.43 -8.31
CA HIS A 51 33.42 -3.45 -8.72
C HIS A 51 32.31 -3.30 -7.67
N MET A 52 31.80 -4.39 -7.11
CA MET A 52 30.63 -4.35 -6.21
C MET A 52 30.87 -3.55 -4.93
N ILE A 53 32.09 -3.58 -4.39
CA ILE A 53 32.42 -2.87 -3.14
C ILE A 53 32.28 -1.34 -3.26
N PRO A 54 32.96 -0.64 -4.20
CA PRO A 54 32.84 0.80 -4.34
C PRO A 54 31.42 1.23 -4.73
N SER A 55 30.75 0.50 -5.63
CA SER A 55 29.34 0.76 -5.95
C SER A 55 28.45 0.59 -4.72
N GLY A 56 28.66 -0.45 -3.91
CA GLY A 56 27.89 -0.69 -2.68
C GLY A 56 28.05 0.44 -1.67
N ILE A 57 29.27 0.96 -1.50
CA ILE A 57 29.54 2.15 -0.68
C ILE A 57 28.76 3.36 -1.22
N LEU A 58 28.78 3.56 -2.54
CA LEU A 58 28.06 4.66 -3.18
C LEU A 58 26.54 4.55 -2.95
N TYR A 59 25.95 3.37 -3.12
CA TYR A 59 24.53 3.12 -2.83
C TYR A 59 24.20 3.40 -1.36
N GLY A 60 25.07 2.99 -0.43
CA GLY A 60 24.90 3.28 1.00
C GLY A 60 24.96 4.77 1.33
N VAL A 61 25.91 5.51 0.74
CA VAL A 61 26.00 6.97 0.88
C VAL A 61 24.76 7.64 0.32
N LEU A 62 24.31 7.23 -0.87
CA LEU A 62 23.10 7.76 -1.49
C LEU A 62 21.85 7.49 -0.62
N PHE A 63 21.73 6.31 -0.03
CA PHE A 63 20.65 6.01 0.90
C PHE A 63 20.63 6.96 2.10
N VAL A 64 21.79 7.21 2.73
CA VAL A 64 21.91 8.16 3.84
C VAL A 64 21.53 9.58 3.40
N ILE A 65 21.95 9.99 2.20
CA ILE A 65 21.58 11.29 1.61
C ILE A 65 20.05 11.38 1.44
N ILE A 66 19.40 10.35 0.90
CA ILE A 66 17.93 10.30 0.74
C ILE A 66 17.24 10.44 2.10
N LEU A 67 17.72 9.75 3.13
CA LEU A 67 17.18 9.85 4.49
C LEU A 67 17.37 11.24 5.11
N TYR A 68 18.54 11.85 4.92
CA TYR A 68 18.83 13.20 5.40
C TYR A 68 17.91 14.23 4.73
N PHE A 69 17.77 14.17 3.41
CA PHE A 69 16.96 15.10 2.62
C PHE A 69 15.46 14.91 2.87
N THR A 70 15.01 13.68 3.12
CA THR A 70 13.65 13.36 3.55
C THR A 70 13.23 14.16 4.78
N GLN A 71 14.10 14.23 5.79
CA GLN A 71 13.80 14.99 7.01
C GLN A 71 13.72 16.51 6.74
N LYS A 72 14.52 17.03 5.80
CA LYS A 72 14.52 18.45 5.41
C LYS A 72 13.25 18.89 4.68
N THR A 73 12.48 17.96 4.10
CA THR A 73 11.22 18.26 3.43
C THR A 73 9.97 18.01 4.28
N ASN A 74 10.14 17.90 5.59
CA ASN A 74 9.06 17.59 6.54
C ASN A 74 8.36 16.25 6.20
N MET A 75 9.09 15.30 5.63
CA MET A 75 8.63 13.91 5.49
C MET A 75 9.30 13.04 6.55
N SER A 76 8.50 12.23 7.24
CA SER A 76 9.00 11.22 8.16
C SER A 76 9.42 9.96 7.40
N TYR A 77 10.26 9.12 7.99
CA TYR A 77 10.58 7.80 7.41
C TYR A 77 9.34 6.91 7.24
N ALA A 78 8.35 7.07 8.12
CA ALA A 78 7.07 6.40 7.97
C ALA A 78 6.30 6.87 6.73
N ASP A 79 6.41 8.14 6.33
CA ASP A 79 5.81 8.65 5.08
C ASP A 79 6.41 8.00 3.83
N LEU A 80 7.69 7.61 3.88
CA LEU A 80 8.34 6.83 2.82
C LEU A 80 7.81 5.38 2.81
N GLY A 81 7.25 4.91 3.91
CA GLY A 81 6.77 3.54 4.11
C GLY A 81 7.71 2.68 4.94
N PHE A 82 8.74 3.27 5.56
CA PHE A 82 9.58 2.59 6.54
C PHE A 82 8.86 2.55 7.88
N HIS A 83 8.06 1.50 8.09
CA HIS A 83 7.39 1.24 9.37
C HIS A 83 7.16 -0.26 9.59
N GLY A 84 7.04 -0.66 10.86
CA GLY A 84 6.78 -2.05 11.25
C GLY A 84 5.37 -2.55 10.94
N ARG A 85 4.41 -1.65 10.70
CA ARG A 85 3.01 -2.00 10.43
C ARG A 85 2.92 -2.87 9.16
N TYR A 86 2.36 -4.07 9.32
CA TYR A 86 2.25 -5.12 8.29
C TYR A 86 3.58 -5.54 7.65
N ALA A 87 4.73 -5.33 8.30
CA ALA A 87 6.04 -5.63 7.72
C ALA A 87 6.18 -7.10 7.30
N GLY A 88 5.76 -8.06 8.14
CA GLY A 88 5.81 -9.49 7.78
C GLY A 88 5.03 -9.82 6.49
N LYS A 89 3.82 -9.25 6.33
CA LYS A 89 3.03 -9.40 5.09
C LYS A 89 3.73 -8.74 3.90
N ALA A 90 4.34 -7.57 4.12
CA ALA A 90 5.09 -6.86 3.09
C ALA A 90 6.29 -7.68 2.58
N LEU A 91 7.07 -8.27 3.49
CA LEU A 91 8.20 -9.15 3.15
C LEU A 91 7.74 -10.36 2.32
N VAL A 92 6.64 -11.01 2.73
CA VAL A 92 6.05 -12.14 1.99
C VAL A 92 5.60 -11.72 0.60
N ILE A 93 4.92 -10.57 0.46
CA ILE A 93 4.49 -10.05 -0.84
C ILE A 93 5.69 -9.76 -1.74
N GLY A 94 6.76 -9.17 -1.19
CA GLY A 94 7.99 -8.88 -1.92
C GLY A 94 8.68 -10.13 -2.46
N PHE A 95 8.90 -11.12 -1.59
CA PHE A 95 9.49 -12.40 -1.98
C PHE A 95 8.60 -13.16 -2.96
N LEU A 96 7.27 -13.13 -2.75
CA LEU A 96 6.31 -13.75 -3.65
C LEU A 96 6.45 -13.18 -5.07
N ALA A 97 6.66 -11.87 -5.24
CA ALA A 97 6.79 -11.26 -6.56
C ALA A 97 7.88 -11.92 -7.42
N THR A 98 9.01 -12.32 -6.83
CA THR A 98 10.16 -12.89 -7.55
C THR A 98 10.30 -14.40 -7.42
N SER A 99 9.50 -15.05 -6.57
CA SER A 99 9.59 -16.49 -6.29
C SER A 99 9.46 -17.40 -7.52
N GLY A 100 8.77 -16.96 -8.58
CA GLY A 100 8.64 -17.71 -9.83
C GLY A 100 9.99 -18.04 -10.48
N PHE A 101 10.97 -17.15 -10.38
CA PHE A 101 12.33 -17.40 -10.89
C PHE A 101 13.01 -18.55 -10.14
N ILE A 102 12.94 -18.55 -8.80
CA ILE A 102 13.52 -19.61 -7.97
C ILE A 102 12.82 -20.95 -8.19
N ILE A 103 11.50 -20.95 -8.38
CA ILE A 103 10.76 -22.16 -8.75
C ILE A 103 11.34 -22.75 -10.05
N ALA A 104 11.59 -21.91 -11.06
CA ALA A 104 12.19 -22.36 -12.31
C ALA A 104 13.64 -22.86 -12.11
N VAL A 105 14.46 -22.15 -11.35
CA VAL A 105 15.84 -22.56 -11.02
C VAL A 105 15.86 -23.96 -10.42
N VAL A 106 14.99 -24.23 -9.45
CA VAL A 106 14.88 -25.55 -8.80
C VAL A 106 14.37 -26.60 -9.79
N ALA A 107 13.33 -26.29 -10.56
CA ALA A 107 12.74 -27.22 -11.52
C ALA A 107 13.71 -27.65 -12.62
N PHE A 108 14.59 -26.75 -13.06
CA PHE A 108 15.60 -26.99 -14.09
C PHE A 108 17.00 -27.29 -13.52
N GLN A 109 17.13 -27.42 -12.20
CA GLN A 109 18.36 -27.75 -11.49
C GLN A 109 19.54 -26.84 -11.86
N LYS A 110 19.30 -25.53 -11.97
CA LYS A 110 20.34 -24.57 -12.34
C LYS A 110 21.36 -24.41 -11.21
N PRO A 111 22.67 -24.56 -11.50
CA PRO A 111 23.70 -24.39 -10.49
C PRO A 111 23.85 -22.91 -10.13
N LEU A 112 24.36 -22.65 -8.93
CA LEU A 112 24.85 -21.32 -8.57
C LEU A 112 26.11 -21.03 -9.37
N PHE A 113 26.24 -19.83 -9.90
CA PHE A 113 27.50 -19.39 -10.53
C PHE A 113 28.58 -19.15 -9.48
N PHE A 114 28.21 -18.53 -8.35
CA PHE A 114 29.08 -18.33 -7.19
C PHE A 114 28.69 -19.30 -6.06
N THR A 115 29.64 -20.08 -5.57
CA THR A 115 29.42 -21.11 -4.53
C THR A 115 30.03 -20.75 -3.17
N SER A 116 30.97 -19.80 -3.15
CA SER A 116 31.58 -19.28 -1.93
C SER A 116 30.55 -18.56 -1.08
N PHE A 117 30.49 -18.87 0.22
CA PHE A 117 29.59 -18.20 1.15
C PHE A 117 29.86 -16.68 1.21
N VAL A 118 31.12 -16.28 1.13
CA VAL A 118 31.52 -14.86 1.18
C VAL A 118 30.98 -14.12 -0.03
N ASP A 119 31.11 -14.72 -1.22
CA ASP A 119 30.64 -14.15 -2.49
C ASP A 119 29.12 -13.96 -2.46
N ILE A 120 28.40 -15.00 -2.03
CA ILE A 120 26.94 -14.97 -1.90
C ILE A 120 26.51 -13.88 -0.91
N LEU A 121 27.22 -13.73 0.20
CA LEU A 121 26.93 -12.69 1.19
C LEU A 121 27.17 -11.29 0.63
N ILE A 122 28.27 -11.07 -0.10
CA ILE A 122 28.56 -9.79 -0.75
C ILE A 122 27.46 -9.44 -1.76
N ILE A 123 27.07 -10.39 -2.62
CA ILE A 123 26.00 -10.20 -3.60
C ILE A 123 24.68 -9.87 -2.90
N PHE A 124 24.32 -10.60 -1.84
CA PHE A 124 23.12 -10.34 -1.06
C PHE A 124 23.10 -8.93 -0.46
N CYS A 125 24.19 -8.52 0.20
CA CYS A 125 24.31 -7.19 0.79
C CYS A 125 24.24 -6.09 -0.27
N PHE A 126 24.89 -6.29 -1.42
CA PHE A 126 24.87 -5.34 -2.52
C PHE A 126 23.46 -5.19 -3.13
N SER A 127 22.80 -6.30 -3.47
CA SER A 127 21.43 -6.29 -3.99
C SER A 127 20.44 -5.67 -3.00
N LEU A 128 20.62 -5.91 -1.70
CA LEU A 128 19.80 -5.27 -0.67
C LEU A 128 20.03 -3.76 -0.61
N LEU A 129 21.28 -3.29 -0.77
CA LEU A 129 21.59 -1.86 -0.82
C LEU A 129 20.99 -1.20 -2.07
N ILE A 130 21.06 -1.84 -3.25
CA ILE A 130 20.40 -1.35 -4.47
C ILE A 130 18.90 -1.17 -4.20
N GLY A 131 18.23 -2.25 -3.77
CA GLY A 131 16.80 -2.23 -3.48
C GLY A 131 16.43 -1.20 -2.40
N LEU A 132 17.22 -1.06 -1.33
CA LEU A 132 17.00 -0.06 -0.29
C LEU A 132 17.06 1.36 -0.87
N THR A 133 18.10 1.67 -1.61
CA THR A 133 18.38 3.02 -2.12
C THR A 133 17.40 3.42 -3.20
N GLU A 134 17.22 2.58 -4.21
CA GLU A 134 16.34 2.88 -5.34
C GLU A 134 14.88 2.94 -4.91
N GLU A 135 14.41 1.98 -4.12
CA GLU A 135 13.02 2.02 -3.66
C GLU A 135 12.77 3.20 -2.72
N ALA A 136 13.72 3.54 -1.83
CA ALA A 136 13.60 4.72 -0.97
C ALA A 136 13.47 6.01 -1.79
N ALA A 137 14.26 6.16 -2.86
CA ALA A 137 14.16 7.29 -3.77
C ALA A 137 12.82 7.30 -4.53
N PHE A 138 12.53 6.23 -5.28
CA PHE A 138 11.44 6.21 -6.23
C PHE A 138 10.08 5.98 -5.58
N ARG A 139 9.95 4.94 -4.74
CA ARG A 139 8.66 4.48 -4.19
C ARG A 139 8.38 5.14 -2.85
N GLY A 140 9.43 5.41 -2.07
CA GLY A 140 9.35 6.16 -0.84
C GLY A 140 9.14 7.65 -1.12
N TYR A 141 10.18 8.31 -1.61
CA TYR A 141 10.19 9.75 -1.71
C TYR A 141 9.38 10.28 -2.91
N ILE A 142 9.76 9.95 -4.15
CA ILE A 142 9.20 10.57 -5.35
C ILE A 142 7.71 10.21 -5.49
N GLN A 143 7.38 8.93 -5.44
CA GLN A 143 6.01 8.45 -5.54
C GLN A 143 5.16 8.93 -4.35
N GLY A 144 5.68 8.81 -3.11
CA GLY A 144 5.00 9.29 -1.91
C GLY A 144 4.72 10.79 -1.94
N SER A 145 5.64 11.59 -2.47
CA SER A 145 5.47 13.03 -2.67
C SER A 145 4.43 13.35 -3.74
N TYR A 146 4.47 12.67 -4.89
CA TYR A 146 3.48 12.85 -5.94
C TYR A 146 2.07 12.45 -5.46
N MET A 147 1.93 11.35 -4.72
CA MET A 147 0.65 10.92 -4.14
C MET A 147 0.00 11.98 -3.22
N LYS A 148 0.76 12.92 -2.66
CA LYS A 148 0.23 14.03 -1.84
C LYS A 148 -0.42 15.15 -2.67
N ILE A 149 -0.14 15.22 -3.96
CA ILE A 149 -0.57 16.31 -4.85
C ILE A 149 -1.29 15.84 -6.13
N THR A 150 -1.35 14.53 -6.38
CA THR A 150 -2.03 13.92 -7.53
C THR A 150 -2.67 12.58 -7.15
N SER A 151 -3.34 11.91 -8.10
CA SER A 151 -3.89 10.57 -7.86
C SER A 151 -2.79 9.51 -7.75
N GLN A 152 -3.06 8.45 -7.01
CA GLN A 152 -2.11 7.33 -6.82
C GLN A 152 -1.65 6.74 -8.16
N MET A 153 -2.58 6.55 -9.11
CA MET A 153 -2.26 6.01 -10.43
C MET A 153 -1.34 6.93 -11.25
N LYS A 154 -1.52 8.25 -11.17
CA LYS A 154 -0.63 9.21 -11.84
C LYS A 154 0.77 9.18 -11.24
N ALA A 155 0.87 9.06 -9.91
CA ALA A 155 2.15 8.91 -9.22
C ALA A 155 2.87 7.63 -9.64
N ILE A 156 2.16 6.49 -9.70
CA ILE A 156 2.72 5.21 -10.18
C ILE A 156 3.24 5.36 -11.62
N PHE A 157 2.43 5.93 -12.52
CA PHE A 157 2.81 6.07 -13.92
C PHE A 157 4.07 6.92 -14.11
N LEU A 158 4.11 8.08 -13.46
CA LEU A 158 5.26 8.97 -13.56
C LEU A 158 6.53 8.34 -12.98
N THR A 159 6.42 7.74 -11.79
CA THR A 159 7.59 7.15 -11.12
C THR A 159 8.11 5.92 -11.85
N GLY A 160 7.25 5.11 -12.46
CA GLY A 160 7.68 3.99 -13.31
C GLY A 160 8.43 4.46 -14.56
N ILE A 161 8.00 5.56 -15.18
CA ILE A 161 8.70 6.18 -16.31
C ILE A 161 10.06 6.73 -15.87
N LEU A 162 10.10 7.52 -14.80
CA LEU A 162 11.34 8.09 -14.26
C LEU A 162 12.35 7.01 -13.87
N PHE A 163 11.87 5.89 -13.33
CA PHE A 163 12.69 4.73 -12.99
C PHE A 163 13.38 4.14 -14.22
N ALA A 164 12.69 3.98 -15.34
CA ALA A 164 13.32 3.50 -16.57
C ALA A 164 14.33 4.51 -17.14
N PHE A 165 13.98 5.80 -17.17
CA PHE A 165 14.88 6.85 -17.67
C PHE A 165 16.17 6.99 -16.86
N LEU A 166 16.14 6.59 -15.59
CA LEU A 166 17.33 6.52 -14.74
C LEU A 166 18.44 5.65 -15.34
N HIS A 167 18.10 4.63 -16.11
CA HIS A 167 19.09 3.70 -16.64
C HIS A 167 19.73 4.20 -17.94
N VAL A 168 19.19 5.26 -18.56
CA VAL A 168 19.68 5.77 -19.84
C VAL A 168 21.12 6.31 -19.75
N PRO A 169 21.52 7.11 -18.74
CA PRO A 169 22.90 7.61 -18.64
C PRO A 169 23.96 6.50 -18.63
N SER A 170 23.75 5.39 -17.90
CA SER A 170 24.71 4.28 -17.90
C SER A 170 24.78 3.59 -19.27
N TYR A 171 23.67 3.45 -19.99
CA TYR A 171 23.66 2.90 -21.35
C TYR A 171 24.40 3.78 -22.36
N LEU A 172 24.32 5.11 -22.19
CA LEU A 172 25.03 6.07 -23.03
C LEU A 172 26.53 6.05 -22.74
N ILE A 173 26.93 6.03 -21.46
CA ILE A 173 28.34 6.08 -21.04
C ILE A 173 29.04 4.76 -21.36
N SER A 174 28.41 3.61 -21.12
CA SER A 174 28.95 2.29 -21.50
C SER A 174 29.03 2.06 -23.01
N GLY A 175 28.39 2.93 -23.82
CA GLY A 175 28.30 2.80 -25.27
C GLY A 175 27.38 1.67 -25.76
N ASN A 176 26.70 0.94 -24.86
CA ASN A 176 25.84 -0.19 -25.21
C ASN A 176 24.38 0.23 -25.43
N LEU A 177 24.13 0.91 -26.55
CA LEU A 177 22.79 1.42 -26.90
C LEU A 177 21.74 0.32 -27.10
N PHE A 178 22.13 -0.94 -27.32
CA PHE A 178 21.19 -2.05 -27.43
C PHE A 178 20.37 -2.24 -26.15
N GLN A 179 20.92 -1.88 -24.98
CA GLN A 179 20.23 -1.97 -23.70
C GLN A 179 18.98 -1.07 -23.61
N LEU A 180 18.82 -0.07 -24.49
CA LEU A 180 17.61 0.75 -24.57
C LEU A 180 16.35 -0.08 -24.87
N ILE A 181 16.48 -1.27 -25.45
CA ILE A 181 15.35 -2.19 -25.67
C ILE A 181 14.72 -2.68 -24.36
N SER A 182 15.43 -2.57 -23.23
CA SER A 182 14.93 -2.91 -21.90
C SER A 182 14.08 -1.82 -21.26
N LEU A 183 14.05 -0.59 -21.79
CA LEU A 183 13.28 0.50 -21.18
C LEU A 183 11.80 0.17 -20.99
N PRO A 184 11.08 -0.47 -21.94
CA PRO A 184 9.69 -0.87 -21.73
C PRO A 184 9.50 -1.85 -20.57
N SER A 185 10.42 -2.81 -20.37
CA SER A 185 10.35 -3.74 -19.24
C SER A 185 10.66 -3.04 -17.93
N LEU A 186 11.63 -2.11 -17.90
CA LEU A 186 11.92 -1.27 -16.74
C LEU A 186 10.73 -0.38 -16.34
N VAL A 187 10.03 0.21 -17.31
CA VAL A 187 8.78 0.95 -17.04
C VAL A 187 7.76 0.02 -16.40
N LEU A 188 7.56 -1.18 -16.97
CA LEU A 188 6.56 -2.13 -16.48
C LEU A 188 6.87 -2.60 -15.05
N VAL A 189 8.11 -2.96 -14.75
CA VAL A 189 8.59 -3.25 -13.38
C VAL A 189 8.38 -2.04 -12.47
N GLY A 190 8.71 -0.85 -12.98
CA GLY A 190 8.39 0.46 -12.42
C GLY A 190 6.97 0.55 -11.87
N LEU A 191 6.00 0.30 -12.76
CA LEU A 191 4.56 0.35 -12.49
C LEU A 191 4.13 -0.72 -11.48
N ILE A 192 4.67 -1.93 -11.58
CA ILE A 192 4.34 -3.07 -10.71
C ILE A 192 4.77 -2.79 -9.28
N LEU A 193 6.02 -2.37 -9.08
CA LEU A 193 6.53 -2.01 -7.77
C LEU A 193 5.75 -0.81 -7.21
N GLY A 194 5.47 0.19 -8.04
CA GLY A 194 4.63 1.32 -7.63
C GLY A 194 3.22 0.89 -7.18
N PHE A 195 2.60 -0.06 -7.89
CA PHE A 195 1.31 -0.64 -7.53
C PHE A 195 1.38 -1.39 -6.20
N ILE A 196 2.38 -2.26 -6.02
CA ILE A 196 2.60 -3.00 -4.77
C ILE A 196 2.77 -2.00 -3.62
N ARG A 197 3.62 -0.98 -3.76
CA ARG A 197 3.83 0.05 -2.75
C ARG A 197 2.54 0.78 -2.36
N VAL A 198 1.68 1.12 -3.33
CA VAL A 198 0.39 1.77 -3.06
C VAL A 198 -0.55 0.87 -2.29
N HIS A 199 -0.52 -0.45 -2.53
CA HIS A 199 -1.43 -1.45 -1.95
C HIS A 199 -0.90 -2.12 -0.68
N THR A 200 0.40 -2.09 -0.40
CA THR A 200 0.97 -2.52 0.88
C THR A 200 1.14 -1.38 1.87
N GLY A 201 1.35 -0.14 1.39
CA GLY A 201 1.69 0.98 2.26
C GLY A 201 3.11 0.91 2.81
N ASN A 202 3.82 -0.18 2.54
CA ASN A 202 5.05 -0.55 3.18
C ASN A 202 6.12 -0.74 2.11
N ILE A 203 7.22 -0.01 2.25
CA ILE A 203 8.30 0.00 1.27
C ILE A 203 9.12 -1.30 1.30
N TRP A 204 9.12 -2.04 2.41
CA TRP A 204 9.80 -3.33 2.52
C TRP A 204 9.31 -4.35 1.49
N ALA A 205 8.05 -4.27 1.05
CA ALA A 205 7.54 -5.15 0.00
C ALA A 205 8.29 -4.95 -1.32
N VAL A 206 8.49 -3.70 -1.73
CA VAL A 206 9.17 -3.39 -2.98
C VAL A 206 10.69 -3.52 -2.87
N ILE A 207 11.27 -3.23 -1.69
CA ILE A 207 12.70 -3.45 -1.44
C ILE A 207 13.05 -4.92 -1.58
N ILE A 208 12.27 -5.82 -0.96
CA ILE A 208 12.54 -7.26 -1.06
C ILE A 208 12.28 -7.77 -2.47
N ALA A 209 11.22 -7.32 -3.15
CA ALA A 209 10.99 -7.71 -4.54
C ALA A 209 12.18 -7.31 -5.43
N HIS A 210 12.68 -6.09 -5.29
CA HIS A 210 13.81 -5.59 -6.07
C HIS A 210 15.12 -6.31 -5.70
N ALA A 211 15.49 -6.31 -4.41
CA ALA A 211 16.74 -6.90 -3.95
C ALA A 211 16.84 -8.39 -4.26
N THR A 212 15.73 -9.14 -4.16
CA THR A 212 15.76 -10.57 -4.52
C THR A 212 15.88 -10.79 -6.02
N TRP A 213 15.28 -9.94 -6.85
CA TRP A 213 15.46 -9.99 -8.29
C TRP A 213 16.93 -9.77 -8.68
N ASP A 214 17.56 -8.73 -8.16
CA ASP A 214 18.97 -8.43 -8.43
C ASP A 214 19.88 -9.55 -7.92
N PHE A 215 19.60 -10.07 -6.71
CA PHE A 215 20.35 -11.18 -6.15
C PHE A 215 20.29 -12.42 -7.06
N TYR A 216 19.09 -12.74 -7.58
CA TYR A 216 18.91 -13.86 -8.51
C TYR A 216 19.64 -13.64 -9.84
N ILE A 217 19.60 -12.41 -10.37
CA ILE A 217 20.34 -12.05 -11.57
C ILE A 217 21.83 -12.30 -11.36
N PHE A 218 22.43 -11.73 -10.32
CA PHE A 218 23.87 -11.82 -10.09
C PHE A 218 24.35 -13.25 -9.83
N ILE A 219 23.55 -14.08 -9.16
CA ILE A 219 24.00 -15.42 -8.75
C ILE A 219 23.72 -16.52 -9.79
N PHE A 220 22.70 -16.37 -10.64
CA PHE A 220 22.30 -17.41 -11.61
C PHE A 220 22.55 -17.01 -13.06
N ILE A 221 22.28 -15.76 -13.46
CA ILE A 221 22.29 -15.41 -14.90
C ILE A 221 23.65 -15.58 -15.59
N PRO A 222 24.80 -15.32 -14.94
CA PRO A 222 26.11 -15.59 -15.57
C PRO A 222 26.32 -17.05 -15.98
N SER A 223 25.54 -18.00 -15.44
CA SER A 223 25.58 -19.42 -15.83
C SER A 223 24.69 -19.78 -17.04
N ILE A 224 23.88 -18.85 -17.54
CA ILE A 224 22.88 -19.09 -18.59
C ILE A 224 23.45 -18.71 -19.96
N ASP A 225 23.71 -19.71 -20.80
CA ASP A 225 24.06 -19.51 -22.22
C ASP A 225 22.81 -19.53 -23.12
N LEU A 226 22.30 -18.34 -23.42
CA LEU A 226 21.13 -18.16 -24.30
C LEU A 226 21.35 -18.62 -25.75
N GLY A 227 22.57 -19.01 -26.13
CA GLY A 227 22.84 -19.66 -27.42
C GLY A 227 22.31 -21.10 -27.51
N SER A 228 21.95 -21.72 -26.38
CA SER A 228 21.47 -23.10 -26.35
C SER A 228 19.96 -23.22 -26.15
N ILE A 229 19.33 -24.17 -26.86
CA ILE A 229 17.88 -24.43 -26.76
C ILE A 229 17.43 -24.73 -25.31
N PRO A 230 18.15 -25.56 -24.51
CA PRO A 230 17.74 -25.83 -23.13
C PRO A 230 17.71 -24.58 -22.25
N GLU A 231 18.68 -23.68 -22.41
CA GLU A 231 18.71 -22.42 -21.66
C GLU A 231 17.63 -21.45 -22.11
N MET A 232 17.30 -21.42 -23.41
CA MET A 232 16.18 -20.63 -23.91
C MET A 232 14.84 -21.14 -23.35
N ILE A 233 14.65 -22.46 -23.25
CA ILE A 233 13.47 -23.06 -22.60
C ILE A 233 13.42 -22.68 -21.13
N PHE A 234 14.55 -22.75 -20.42
CA PHE A 234 14.64 -22.31 -19.03
C PHE A 234 14.27 -20.83 -18.88
N ALA A 235 14.84 -19.94 -19.69
CA ALA A 235 14.57 -18.51 -19.63
C ALA A 235 13.09 -18.18 -19.88
N LEU A 236 12.46 -18.87 -20.85
CA LEU A 236 11.03 -18.74 -21.12
C LEU A 236 10.18 -19.22 -19.92
N ALA A 237 10.52 -20.38 -19.34
CA ALA A 237 9.82 -20.92 -18.18
C ALA A 237 9.98 -20.03 -16.94
N ALA A 238 11.20 -19.54 -16.67
CA ALA A 238 11.50 -18.64 -15.57
C ALA A 238 10.76 -17.30 -15.73
N SER A 239 10.74 -16.73 -16.94
CA SER A 239 9.97 -15.52 -17.24
C SER A 239 8.47 -15.75 -17.02
N GLY A 240 7.90 -16.83 -17.55
CA GLY A 240 6.47 -17.16 -17.37
C GLY A 240 6.09 -17.36 -15.90
N ALA A 241 6.91 -18.10 -15.15
CA ALA A 241 6.72 -18.31 -13.72
C ALA A 241 6.81 -17.00 -12.94
N MET A 242 7.80 -16.15 -13.25
CA MET A 242 7.97 -14.85 -12.61
C MET A 242 6.77 -13.93 -12.85
N TRP A 243 6.29 -13.81 -14.09
CA TRP A 243 5.08 -13.03 -14.39
C TRP A 243 3.86 -13.55 -13.64
N GLY A 244 3.71 -14.87 -13.53
CA GLY A 244 2.65 -15.49 -12.73
C GLY A 244 2.72 -15.10 -11.25
N THR A 245 3.90 -15.16 -10.65
CA THR A 245 4.09 -14.80 -9.23
C THR A 245 4.01 -13.30 -8.98
N ILE A 246 4.41 -12.45 -9.93
CA ILE A 246 4.18 -11.01 -9.89
C ILE A 246 2.69 -10.70 -9.84
N LEU A 247 1.89 -11.25 -10.76
CA LEU A 247 0.44 -11.03 -10.78
C LEU A 247 -0.24 -11.50 -9.49
N LEU A 248 0.20 -12.64 -8.97
CA LEU A 248 -0.25 -13.14 -7.68
C LEU A 248 0.14 -12.20 -6.54
N SER A 249 1.37 -11.68 -6.52
CA SER A 249 1.83 -10.71 -5.51
C SER A 249 1.00 -9.42 -5.55
N MET A 250 0.64 -8.93 -6.74
CA MET A 250 -0.22 -7.76 -6.91
C MET A 250 -1.64 -8.03 -6.38
N PHE A 251 -2.19 -9.21 -6.68
CA PHE A 251 -3.49 -9.63 -6.14
C PHE A 251 -3.45 -9.72 -4.61
N VAL A 252 -2.42 -10.34 -4.05
CA VAL A 252 -2.24 -10.48 -2.59
C VAL A 252 -2.04 -9.09 -1.96
N ALA A 253 -1.22 -8.23 -2.53
CA ALA A 253 -1.02 -6.86 -2.04
C ALA A 253 -2.34 -6.09 -1.96
N LYS A 254 -3.19 -6.22 -2.97
CA LYS A 254 -4.48 -5.55 -3.03
C LYS A 254 -5.50 -6.06 -1.98
N ASN A 255 -5.45 -7.34 -1.64
CA ASN A 255 -6.51 -7.98 -0.84
C ASN A 255 -6.10 -8.36 0.59
N TRP A 256 -4.80 -8.48 0.89
CA TRP A 256 -4.29 -9.08 2.12
C TRP A 256 -3.78 -8.06 3.14
N VAL A 257 -3.50 -6.83 2.69
CA VAL A 257 -3.10 -5.71 3.52
C VAL A 257 -4.30 -4.77 3.72
N ASP A 258 -5.04 -5.01 4.79
CA ASP A 258 -6.17 -4.16 5.16
C ASP A 258 -5.66 -2.83 5.71
N ARG A 259 -5.89 -1.75 4.94
CA ARG A 259 -5.47 -0.40 5.31
C ARG A 259 -6.66 0.52 5.56
N PRO A 260 -7.14 0.61 6.81
CA PRO A 260 -8.24 1.51 7.17
C PRO A 260 -7.86 2.99 7.05
N ASP A 261 -6.57 3.32 6.94
CA ASP A 261 -6.04 4.66 6.62
C ASP A 261 -6.23 5.08 5.15
N GLN A 262 -6.46 4.12 4.23
CA GLN A 262 -6.72 4.40 2.81
C GLN A 262 -8.19 4.62 2.47
N ILE A 263 -9.09 4.64 3.46
CA ILE A 263 -10.50 4.99 3.23
C ILE A 263 -10.54 6.43 2.71
N PRO A 264 -11.12 6.69 1.53
CA PRO A 264 -11.22 8.04 0.98
C PRO A 264 -11.83 8.97 2.03
N LYS A 265 -11.22 10.13 2.26
CA LYS A 265 -11.69 11.09 3.29
C LYS A 265 -13.13 11.51 3.02
N GLU A 266 -13.54 11.51 1.76
CA GLU A 266 -14.92 11.76 1.31
C GLU A 266 -15.86 10.66 1.78
N LEU A 267 -15.42 9.40 1.80
CA LEU A 267 -16.18 8.29 2.37
C LEU A 267 -16.26 8.43 3.89
N VAL A 268 -15.15 8.66 4.58
CA VAL A 268 -15.13 8.87 6.04
C VAL A 268 -16.06 10.02 6.41
N HIS A 269 -15.98 11.13 5.69
CA HIS A 269 -16.84 12.30 5.88
C HIS A 269 -18.30 12.02 5.55
N ALA A 270 -18.61 11.34 4.44
CA ALA A 270 -19.98 10.97 4.07
C ALA A 270 -20.62 10.03 5.09
N TYR A 271 -19.87 9.04 5.59
CA TYR A 271 -20.33 8.16 6.66
C TYR A 271 -20.49 8.92 7.97
N THR A 272 -19.57 9.83 8.32
CA THR A 272 -19.66 10.69 9.49
C THR A 272 -20.89 11.61 9.42
N LEU A 273 -21.15 12.26 8.30
CA LEU A 273 -22.35 13.09 8.08
C LEU A 273 -23.63 12.27 8.16
N LYS A 274 -23.65 11.07 7.59
CA LYS A 274 -24.81 10.19 7.61
C LYS A 274 -25.11 9.68 9.02
N ILE A 275 -24.07 9.43 9.81
CA ILE A 275 -24.17 9.05 11.23
C ILE A 275 -24.63 10.26 12.07
N ASN A 276 -24.03 11.43 11.88
CA ASN A 276 -24.41 12.66 12.59
C ASN A 276 -25.86 13.06 12.29
N GLY A 277 -26.30 13.00 11.03
CA GLY A 277 -27.69 13.28 10.67
C GLY A 277 -28.68 12.29 11.30
N LEU A 278 -28.28 11.02 11.48
CA LEU A 278 -29.08 10.04 12.21
C LEU A 278 -29.16 10.39 13.71
N LEU A 279 -28.04 10.78 14.32
CA LEU A 279 -27.97 11.18 15.73
C LEU A 279 -28.79 12.45 16.00
N ASP A 280 -28.71 13.46 15.13
CA ASP A 280 -29.48 14.69 15.23
C ASP A 280 -30.98 14.41 15.11
N HIS A 281 -31.36 13.53 14.18
CA HIS A 281 -32.75 13.12 14.04
C HIS A 281 -33.29 12.45 15.30
N ILE A 282 -32.50 11.56 15.91
CA ILE A 282 -32.91 10.88 17.14
C ILE A 282 -32.94 11.84 18.33
N TRP A 283 -31.98 12.76 18.44
CA TRP A 283 -31.96 13.79 19.48
C TRP A 283 -33.21 14.69 19.40
N ASN A 284 -33.56 15.17 18.21
CA ASN A 284 -34.74 16.01 18.00
C ASN A 284 -36.05 15.27 18.34
N LEU A 285 -36.11 13.98 18.01
CA LEU A 285 -37.23 13.12 18.38
C LEU A 285 -37.36 13.02 19.91
N GLN A 286 -36.24 12.83 20.61
CA GLN A 286 -36.21 12.77 22.07
C GLN A 286 -36.65 14.09 22.71
N GLN A 287 -36.21 15.23 22.19
CA GLN A 287 -36.62 16.54 22.70
C GLN A 287 -38.12 16.80 22.48
N THR A 288 -38.66 16.38 21.33
CA THR A 288 -40.09 16.50 21.03
C THR A 288 -40.93 15.63 21.97
N ILE A 289 -40.47 14.41 22.24
CA ILE A 289 -41.09 13.51 23.23
C ILE A 289 -41.08 14.14 24.62
N ASN A 290 -39.93 14.66 25.08
CA ASN A 290 -39.80 15.30 26.38
C ASN A 290 -40.72 16.53 26.50
N ALA A 291 -40.80 17.37 25.46
CA ALA A 291 -41.67 18.54 25.44
C ALA A 291 -43.16 18.17 25.49
N MET A 292 -43.57 17.10 24.79
CA MET A 292 -44.94 16.58 24.86
C MET A 292 -45.29 16.02 26.25
N GLN A 293 -44.35 15.35 26.90
CA GLN A 293 -44.54 14.84 28.27
C GLN A 293 -44.69 15.96 29.31
N VAL A 294 -43.86 17.01 29.22
CA VAL A 294 -43.92 18.16 30.14
C VAL A 294 -45.19 18.99 29.95
N SER A 295 -45.67 19.12 28.71
CA SER A 295 -46.88 19.89 28.39
C SER A 295 -48.20 19.15 28.62
N GLY A 296 -48.15 17.88 29.05
CA GLY A 296 -49.35 17.05 29.26
C GLY A 296 -50.11 16.72 27.98
N MET A 297 -49.51 16.95 26.80
CA MET A 297 -50.13 16.56 25.53
C MET A 297 -50.15 15.03 25.41
N PRO A 298 -51.27 14.43 24.97
CA PRO A 298 -51.32 13.00 24.73
C PRO A 298 -50.33 12.65 23.61
N LEU A 299 -49.28 11.91 23.96
CA LEU A 299 -48.42 11.26 22.97
C LEU A 299 -49.32 10.37 22.12
N PHE A 300 -49.44 10.69 20.83
CA PHE A 300 -50.13 9.83 19.86
C PHE A 300 -49.63 8.39 20.05
N PRO A 301 -50.47 7.33 19.94
CA PRO A 301 -50.07 5.95 20.22
C PRO A 301 -48.81 5.49 19.48
N MET A 302 -48.52 6.09 18.33
CA MET A 302 -47.31 5.89 17.54
C MET A 302 -46.06 6.49 18.23
N ILE A 303 -46.14 7.70 18.78
CA ILE A 303 -45.03 8.40 19.46
C ILE A 303 -44.78 7.80 20.87
N THR A 304 -45.81 7.35 21.58
CA THR A 304 -45.67 6.60 22.86
C THR A 304 -45.02 5.24 22.64
N ARG A 305 -45.28 4.58 21.49
CA ARG A 305 -44.56 3.39 21.04
C ARG A 305 -43.10 3.71 20.70
N TYR A 306 -42.81 4.86 20.11
CA TYR A 306 -41.44 5.24 19.75
C TYR A 306 -40.62 5.72 20.96
N SER A 307 -41.20 6.50 21.89
CA SER A 307 -40.53 7.00 23.09
C SER A 307 -40.21 5.91 24.11
N SER A 308 -41.06 4.89 24.22
CA SER A 308 -40.80 3.69 25.04
C SER A 308 -39.80 2.72 24.40
N ARG A 309 -39.52 2.86 23.10
CA ARG A 309 -38.61 1.99 22.32
C ARG A 309 -37.25 2.60 22.04
N ILE A 310 -37.09 3.91 22.20
CA ILE A 310 -35.80 4.60 22.28
C ILE A 310 -35.55 4.93 23.76
N LYS A 311 -35.45 3.91 24.61
CA LYS A 311 -34.44 4.00 25.67
C LYS A 311 -33.12 3.74 24.96
N MET A 312 -32.56 4.79 24.36
CA MET A 312 -31.14 4.75 24.06
C MET A 312 -30.46 4.63 25.41
N ASP A 313 -30.03 3.41 25.71
CA ASP A 313 -29.17 3.13 26.85
C ASP A 313 -28.10 4.22 26.87
N GLU A 314 -27.97 4.94 27.98
CA GLU A 314 -26.86 5.89 28.16
C GLU A 314 -25.52 5.19 27.89
N GLY A 315 -25.46 3.87 28.09
CA GLY A 315 -24.42 2.98 27.64
C GLY A 315 -24.14 2.99 26.15
N PHE A 316 -25.12 3.10 25.25
CA PHE A 316 -24.88 3.16 23.79
C PHE A 316 -24.25 4.49 23.37
N ILE A 317 -24.69 5.62 23.94
CA ILE A 317 -24.09 6.94 23.70
C ILE A 317 -22.70 7.04 24.36
N LYS A 318 -22.53 6.44 25.54
CA LYS A 318 -21.25 6.34 26.25
C LYS A 318 -20.26 5.47 25.47
N ILE A 319 -20.66 4.26 25.05
CA ILE A 319 -19.91 3.40 24.12
C ILE A 319 -19.58 4.19 22.84
N TYR A 320 -20.53 4.88 22.22
CA TYR A 320 -20.23 5.58 20.97
C TYR A 320 -19.22 6.73 21.16
N LYS A 321 -19.34 7.54 22.22
CA LYS A 321 -18.38 8.62 22.54
C LYS A 321 -17.02 8.08 23.01
N GLU A 322 -17.00 6.93 23.67
CA GLU A 322 -15.79 6.26 24.18
C GLU A 322 -15.05 5.51 23.08
N TYR A 323 -15.76 4.91 22.11
CA TYR A 323 -15.19 4.10 21.04
C TYR A 323 -14.97 4.85 19.72
N LEU A 324 -15.58 6.02 19.46
CA LEU A 324 -15.30 6.84 18.26
C LEU A 324 -13.83 7.27 18.16
N PRO A 325 -13.12 7.62 19.26
CA PRO A 325 -11.68 7.85 19.25
C PRO A 325 -10.86 6.55 19.26
N GLN A 326 -11.46 5.41 19.60
CA GLN A 326 -10.82 4.09 19.71
C GLN A 326 -11.11 3.17 18.52
N ILE A 327 -11.66 3.69 17.41
CA ILE A 327 -11.72 2.96 16.14
C ILE A 327 -10.28 2.80 15.63
N ASN A 328 -9.57 1.82 16.20
CA ASN A 328 -8.25 1.38 15.80
C ASN A 328 -8.39 0.34 14.67
N GLU A 329 -7.31 0.18 13.92
CA GLU A 329 -7.14 -0.54 12.67
C GLU A 329 -7.67 -1.99 12.63
N SER A 330 -7.84 -2.64 13.78
CA SER A 330 -8.31 -4.03 13.89
C SER A 330 -9.81 -4.22 13.64
N ASN A 331 -10.64 -3.19 13.90
CA ASN A 331 -12.10 -3.34 13.94
C ASN A 331 -12.81 -2.96 12.62
N TYR A 332 -12.09 -2.41 11.66
CA TYR A 332 -12.65 -1.91 10.39
C TYR A 332 -13.37 -3.00 9.57
N LYS A 333 -12.83 -4.22 9.51
CA LYS A 333 -13.44 -5.36 8.79
C LYS A 333 -14.76 -5.81 9.41
N ILE A 334 -14.88 -5.77 10.73
CA ILE A 334 -16.10 -6.13 11.44
C ILE A 334 -17.15 -5.05 11.22
N ILE A 335 -16.76 -3.77 11.29
CA ILE A 335 -17.64 -2.61 11.05
C ILE A 335 -18.15 -2.59 9.60
N GLN A 336 -17.30 -2.86 8.60
CA GLN A 336 -17.71 -3.00 7.19
C GLN A 336 -18.80 -4.06 6.98
N LYS A 337 -18.74 -5.17 7.74
CA LYS A 337 -19.76 -6.22 7.68
C LYS A 337 -21.03 -5.84 8.45
N LEU A 338 -20.90 -5.15 9.59
CA LEU A 338 -22.02 -4.77 10.47
C LEU A 338 -22.94 -3.70 9.85
N VAL A 339 -22.40 -2.75 9.10
CA VAL A 339 -23.15 -1.63 8.52
C VAL A 339 -24.22 -2.08 7.51
N PRO A 340 -23.92 -2.95 6.52
CA PRO A 340 -24.94 -3.53 5.65
C PRO A 340 -25.99 -4.35 6.41
N PHE A 341 -25.61 -5.08 7.47
CA PHE A 341 -26.55 -5.85 8.29
C PHE A 341 -27.52 -4.96 9.05
N LYS A 342 -27.05 -3.91 9.74
CA LYS A 342 -27.94 -2.93 10.41
C LYS A 342 -28.83 -2.21 9.41
N THR A 343 -28.31 -1.83 8.23
CA THR A 343 -29.11 -1.19 7.18
C THR A 343 -30.20 -2.13 6.63
N LYS A 344 -29.90 -3.42 6.45
CA LYS A 344 -30.87 -4.44 6.02
C LYS A 344 -31.91 -4.71 7.11
N LEU A 345 -31.51 -4.76 8.38
CA LEU A 345 -32.41 -4.93 9.52
C LEU A 345 -33.44 -3.78 9.58
N VAL A 346 -32.97 -2.53 9.48
CA VAL A 346 -33.84 -1.34 9.44
C VAL A 346 -34.83 -1.40 8.27
N LYS A 347 -34.39 -1.85 7.09
CA LYS A 347 -35.29 -2.05 5.94
C LYS A 347 -36.34 -3.14 6.21
N ILE A 348 -35.94 -4.28 6.78
CA ILE A 348 -36.86 -5.39 7.10
C ILE A 348 -37.88 -4.95 8.15
N GLU A 349 -37.45 -4.23 9.19
CA GLU A 349 -38.33 -3.67 10.19
C GLU A 349 -39.31 -2.67 9.57
N HIS A 350 -38.84 -1.80 8.68
CA HIS A 350 -39.69 -0.89 7.95
C HIS A 350 -40.76 -1.63 7.13
N TYR A 351 -40.40 -2.71 6.42
CA TYR A 351 -41.37 -3.53 5.67
C TYR A 351 -42.38 -4.27 6.58
N LEU A 352 -41.93 -4.81 7.72
CA LEU A 352 -42.80 -5.45 8.71
C LEU A 352 -43.77 -4.44 9.35
N ILE A 353 -43.34 -3.19 9.54
CA ILE A 353 -44.15 -2.10 10.12
C ILE A 353 -45.17 -1.55 9.11
N LEU A 354 -44.82 -1.48 7.82
CA LEU A 354 -45.69 -0.94 6.77
C LEU A 354 -46.76 -1.94 6.27
N GLY A 355 -46.72 -3.21 6.70
CA GLY A 355 -47.83 -4.15 6.51
C GLY A 355 -48.20 -4.46 5.05
N GLY A 356 -47.22 -4.65 4.16
CA GLY A 356 -47.47 -5.13 2.80
C GLY A 356 -48.14 -6.53 2.76
N PRO A 357 -48.62 -7.00 1.60
CA PRO A 357 -49.51 -8.17 1.51
C PRO A 357 -48.94 -9.46 2.15
N PRO A 358 -49.82 -10.39 2.57
CA PRO A 358 -49.60 -11.25 3.74
C PRO A 358 -48.55 -12.38 3.68
N PRO A 359 -48.11 -12.95 2.53
CA PRO A 359 -47.41 -14.24 2.58
C PRO A 359 -45.93 -14.19 3.03
N ARG A 360 -45.36 -13.03 3.37
CA ARG A 360 -43.93 -12.87 3.71
C ARG A 360 -43.62 -12.38 5.12
N ILE A 361 -44.62 -12.14 5.98
CA ILE A 361 -44.37 -11.61 7.34
C ILE A 361 -43.55 -12.60 8.17
N ALA A 362 -43.93 -13.89 8.17
CA ALA A 362 -43.18 -14.94 8.87
C ALA A 362 -41.75 -15.13 8.32
N GLU A 363 -41.56 -15.02 7.00
CA GLU A 363 -40.24 -15.10 6.35
C GLU A 363 -39.35 -13.90 6.72
N LEU A 364 -39.94 -12.69 6.77
CA LEU A 364 -39.24 -11.47 7.17
C LEU A 364 -38.89 -11.47 8.66
N GLU A 365 -39.75 -11.99 9.53
CA GLU A 365 -39.45 -12.18 10.95
C GLU A 365 -38.33 -13.22 11.17
N MET A 366 -38.34 -14.31 10.41
CA MET A 366 -37.27 -15.32 10.47
C MET A 366 -35.93 -14.73 10.01
N ARG A 367 -35.92 -13.98 8.91
CA ARG A 367 -34.73 -13.23 8.46
C ARG A 367 -34.26 -12.20 9.48
N LYS A 368 -35.19 -11.48 10.11
CA LYS A 368 -34.89 -10.53 11.19
C LYS A 368 -34.15 -11.22 12.34
N LYS A 369 -34.68 -12.33 12.86
CA LYS A 369 -34.05 -13.09 13.95
C LYS A 369 -32.65 -13.61 13.58
N ALA A 370 -32.47 -14.09 12.35
CA ALA A 370 -31.16 -14.54 11.88
C ALA A 370 -30.14 -13.39 11.78
N LEU A 371 -30.55 -12.22 11.27
CA LEU A 371 -29.72 -11.02 11.21
C LEU A 371 -29.34 -10.51 12.60
N GLU A 372 -30.27 -10.51 13.56
CA GLU A 372 -29.99 -10.10 14.92
C GLU A 372 -28.99 -11.02 15.64
N ALA A 373 -29.06 -12.34 15.38
CA ALA A 373 -28.09 -13.30 15.92
C ALA A 373 -26.68 -13.03 15.38
N GLN A 374 -26.55 -12.81 14.06
CA GLN A 374 -25.27 -12.48 13.42
C GLN A 374 -24.69 -11.14 13.89
N ILE A 375 -25.55 -10.13 14.11
CA ILE A 375 -25.12 -8.84 14.67
C ILE A 375 -24.58 -9.03 16.09
N ARG A 376 -25.27 -9.83 16.93
CA ARG A 376 -24.81 -10.13 18.31
C ARG A 376 -23.46 -10.83 18.35
N GLU A 377 -23.21 -11.81 17.49
CA GLU A 377 -21.89 -12.48 17.39
C GLU A 377 -20.77 -11.49 17.03
N LEU A 378 -21.01 -10.60 16.06
CA LEU A 378 -20.04 -9.59 15.66
C LEU A 378 -19.79 -8.55 16.76
N GLU A 379 -20.84 -8.17 17.52
CA GLU A 379 -20.75 -7.26 18.67
C GLU A 379 -19.98 -7.90 19.85
N ILE A 380 -20.12 -9.22 20.07
CA ILE A 380 -19.31 -9.97 21.04
C ILE A 380 -17.84 -10.01 20.60
N GLY A 381 -17.58 -10.25 19.30
CA GLY A 381 -16.23 -10.21 18.74
C GLY A 381 -15.54 -8.86 18.93
N LEU A 382 -16.27 -7.75 18.73
CA LEU A 382 -15.80 -6.38 18.99
C LEU A 382 -15.48 -6.11 20.47
N LYS A 383 -16.19 -6.76 21.40
CA LYS A 383 -15.93 -6.63 22.85
C LYS A 383 -14.75 -7.49 23.30
N GLY A 384 -14.56 -8.66 22.69
CA GLY A 384 -13.47 -9.58 23.01
C GLY A 384 -12.08 -9.12 22.54
N THR A 385 -12.01 -8.31 21.47
CA THR A 385 -10.75 -7.75 20.95
C THR A 385 -10.20 -6.55 21.74
N ASN A 386 -10.94 -6.06 22.74
CA ASN A 386 -10.51 -4.96 23.62
C ASN A 386 -9.81 -5.44 24.91
N TYR A 387 -9.66 -6.76 25.12
CA TYR A 387 -9.04 -7.36 26.31
C TYR A 387 -7.67 -8.01 26.05
N LEU A 388 -7.09 -7.81 24.87
CA LEU A 388 -5.72 -8.18 24.48
C LEU A 388 -5.03 -6.96 23.92
#